data_AF-A0A843FSF8-F1
#
_entry.id   AF-A0A843FSF8-F1
#
_cell.length_a   1.000
_cell.length_b   1.000
_cell.length_c   1.000
_cell.angle_alpha   90.00
_cell.angle_beta   90.00
_cell.angle_gamma   90.00
#
_symmetry.space_group_name_H-M   'P 1'
#
loop_
_entity.id
_entity.type
_entity.pdbx_description
1 polymer ?
#
loop_
_entity_poly.entity_id
_entity_poly.type
_entity_poly.pdbx_seq_one_letter_code
_entity_poly.pdbx_strand_id
1 'polypeptide(L)'
;MIIPKFLTEGQTIGVTAPSFGVTEPTDIVRFKHAEEKLSELGHPVRKTPNVHTADESGRSSPLMQRVMELGSLLEDDSVGAVISASGGDYQCEMLMGMDWDFVERHPKWMQGYSDNTVLLFKTTVEHDIATIYCGNFGDFGMEPWHRSISENLEFLEGKRRSQRSFDRYQDGFADRITGLEPFNEEKKVEWICPSGDTSFKGRLIGGCMDVLEWYHKKGNLSMEGFLKKYSKNGVIWYMETYDMDESRVRKMFKG
;
A
#
# COMPACT_ATOMS: atom_id res chain seq x y z
N MET A 1 -12.03 -11.04 10.03
CA MET A 1 -11.30 -10.00 9.29
C MET A 1 -12.37 -9.02 8.95
N ILE A 2 -12.22 -7.83 9.48
CA ILE A 2 -13.04 -6.67 9.17
C ILE A 2 -12.69 -6.31 7.72
N ILE A 3 -13.67 -6.43 6.83
CA ILE A 3 -13.54 -5.99 5.44
C ILE A 3 -14.16 -4.59 5.39
N PRO A 4 -13.38 -3.52 5.12
CA PRO A 4 -13.94 -2.19 4.95
C PRO A 4 -15.03 -2.15 3.88
N LYS A 5 -15.94 -1.18 3.96
CA LYS A 5 -16.95 -0.97 2.92
C LYS A 5 -16.24 -0.62 1.61
N PHE A 6 -16.70 -1.20 0.51
CA PHE A 6 -16.21 -0.85 -0.82
C PHE A 6 -16.46 0.63 -1.12
N LEU A 7 -15.55 1.21 -1.89
CA LEU A 7 -15.64 2.56 -2.41
C LEU A 7 -16.86 2.65 -3.34
N THR A 8 -17.80 3.53 -3.04
CA THR A 8 -18.98 3.78 -3.88
C THR A 8 -18.83 5.08 -4.67
N GLU A 9 -19.56 5.20 -5.77
CA GLU A 9 -19.60 6.42 -6.59
C GLU A 9 -19.88 7.66 -5.73
N GLY A 10 -19.16 8.75 -6.00
CA GLY A 10 -19.24 10.01 -5.26
C GLY A 10 -18.45 10.04 -3.95
N GLN A 11 -17.97 8.90 -3.43
CA GLN A 11 -17.11 8.90 -2.25
C GLN A 11 -15.71 9.40 -2.57
N THR A 12 -15.15 10.09 -1.58
CA THR A 12 -13.82 10.70 -1.64
C THR A 12 -12.72 9.65 -1.48
N ILE A 13 -11.65 9.78 -2.25
CA ILE A 13 -10.37 9.11 -1.97
C ILE A 13 -9.51 10.06 -1.14
N GLY A 14 -9.19 9.65 0.08
CA GLY A 14 -8.28 10.37 0.96
C GLY A 14 -6.83 10.07 0.59
N VAL A 15 -5.96 11.08 0.64
CA VAL A 15 -4.54 10.92 0.35
C VAL A 15 -3.71 11.58 1.44
N THR A 16 -2.74 10.86 2.00
CA THR A 16 -1.82 11.38 3.01
C THR A 16 -0.42 10.81 2.78
N ALA A 17 0.62 11.49 3.27
CA ALA A 17 2.00 11.02 3.22
C ALA A 17 2.45 10.49 4.59
N PRO A 18 2.17 9.22 4.95
CA PRO A 18 2.57 8.67 6.25
C PRO A 18 4.09 8.46 6.41
N SER A 19 4.84 8.54 5.31
CA SER A 19 6.31 8.50 5.30
C SER A 19 6.87 9.68 4.51
N PHE A 20 7.24 9.50 3.24
CA PHE A 20 7.75 10.56 2.37
C PHE A 20 6.60 11.24 1.59
N GLY A 21 6.71 12.54 1.30
CA GLY A 21 5.74 13.27 0.46
C GLY A 21 6.17 13.36 -1.00
N VAL A 22 5.27 13.77 -1.89
CA VAL A 22 5.54 13.87 -3.33
C VAL A 22 6.20 15.21 -3.63
N THR A 23 7.54 15.20 -3.73
CA THR A 23 8.37 16.40 -3.92
C THR A 23 8.98 16.53 -5.31
N GLU A 24 9.17 15.43 -6.02
CA GLU A 24 9.79 15.46 -7.35
C GLU A 24 8.84 16.08 -8.39
N PRO A 25 9.31 16.99 -9.27
CA PRO A 25 8.44 17.72 -10.19
C PRO A 25 7.58 16.82 -11.09
N THR A 26 8.16 15.74 -11.61
CA THR A 26 7.46 14.77 -12.48
C THR A 26 6.44 13.96 -11.70
N ASP A 27 6.71 13.65 -10.43
CA ASP A 27 5.76 12.96 -9.56
C ASP A 27 4.62 13.89 -9.10
N ILE A 28 4.87 15.19 -8.93
CA ILE A 28 3.82 16.19 -8.68
C ILE A 28 2.87 16.29 -9.89
N VAL A 29 3.42 16.31 -11.12
CA VAL A 29 2.59 16.30 -12.35
C VAL A 29 1.73 15.03 -12.39
N ARG A 30 2.34 13.88 -12.13
CA ARG A 30 1.65 12.59 -12.07
C ARG A 30 0.56 12.57 -11.01
N PHE A 31 0.86 13.05 -9.80
CA PHE A 31 -0.08 13.15 -8.70
C PHE A 31 -1.28 14.01 -9.08
N LYS A 32 -1.04 15.20 -9.66
CA LYS A 32 -2.12 16.09 -10.07
C LYS A 32 -3.02 15.43 -11.12
N HIS A 33 -2.42 14.74 -12.09
CA HIS A 33 -3.19 14.00 -13.09
C HIS A 33 -4.01 12.84 -12.49
N ALA A 34 -3.49 12.20 -11.44
CA ALA A 34 -4.25 11.20 -10.66
C ALA A 34 -5.50 11.82 -10.01
N GLU A 35 -5.38 13.02 -9.42
CA GLU A 35 -6.51 13.75 -8.82
C GLU A 35 -7.59 14.06 -9.86
N GLU A 36 -7.19 14.55 -11.03
CA GLU A 36 -8.08 14.89 -12.15
C GLU A 36 -8.83 13.64 -12.64
N LYS A 37 -8.09 12.57 -12.95
CA LYS A 37 -8.67 11.30 -13.45
C LYS A 37 -9.63 10.65 -12.48
N LEU A 38 -9.26 10.52 -11.21
CA LEU A 38 -10.14 9.90 -10.21
C LEU A 38 -11.41 10.74 -10.00
N SER A 39 -11.28 12.08 -10.02
CA SER A 39 -12.43 12.97 -9.93
C SER A 39 -13.38 12.82 -11.13
N GLU A 40 -12.84 12.69 -12.35
CA GLU A 40 -13.63 12.42 -13.56
C GLU A 40 -14.34 11.06 -13.52
N LEU A 41 -13.74 10.07 -12.86
CA LEU A 41 -14.32 8.76 -12.62
C LEU A 41 -15.32 8.73 -11.44
N GLY A 42 -15.65 9.88 -10.85
CA GLY A 42 -16.65 10.00 -9.79
C GLY A 42 -16.10 9.85 -8.37
N HIS A 43 -14.79 9.90 -8.19
CA HIS A 43 -14.11 9.83 -6.89
C HIS A 43 -13.29 11.09 -6.63
N PRO A 44 -13.88 12.13 -6.00
CA PRO A 44 -13.15 13.33 -5.64
C PRO A 44 -11.99 12.99 -4.68
N VAL A 45 -10.95 13.82 -4.67
CA VAL A 45 -9.75 13.58 -3.85
C VAL A 45 -9.63 14.59 -2.73
N ARG A 46 -9.37 14.11 -1.51
CA ARG A 46 -9.02 14.92 -0.34
C ARG A 46 -7.61 14.59 0.11
N LYS A 47 -6.67 15.50 -0.15
CA LYS A 47 -5.27 15.38 0.30
C LYS A 47 -5.02 16.10 1.62
N THR A 48 -4.14 15.54 2.44
CA THR A 48 -3.69 16.19 3.68
C THR A 48 -2.48 17.12 3.40
N PRO A 49 -2.21 18.10 4.28
CA PRO A 49 -1.13 19.08 4.04
C PRO A 49 0.26 18.46 3.80
N ASN A 50 0.56 17.31 4.39
CA ASN A 50 1.88 16.69 4.27
C ASN A 50 2.16 16.02 2.90
N VAL A 51 1.18 15.98 2.00
CA VAL A 51 1.29 15.21 0.74
C VAL A 51 2.41 15.71 -0.17
N HIS A 52 2.76 17.00 -0.12
CA HIS A 52 3.80 17.61 -0.98
C HIS A 52 4.98 18.16 -0.17
N THR A 53 5.25 17.58 1.00
CA THR A 53 6.34 18.03 1.87
C THR A 53 7.28 16.87 2.19
N ALA A 54 8.56 17.19 2.42
CA ALA A 54 9.54 16.28 3.00
C ALA A 54 10.61 17.12 3.70
N ASP A 55 11.05 16.70 4.88
CA ASP A 55 12.25 17.23 5.54
C ASP A 55 13.53 16.63 4.91
N GLU A 56 14.70 17.09 5.37
CA GLU A 56 16.00 16.64 4.85
C GLU A 56 16.26 15.14 5.07
N SER A 57 15.58 14.52 6.04
CA SER A 57 15.65 13.08 6.26
C SER A 57 14.63 12.32 5.43
N GLY A 58 13.62 12.98 4.86
CA GLY A 58 12.55 12.35 4.11
C GLY A 58 11.27 12.06 4.89
N ARG A 59 11.05 12.71 6.04
CA ARG A 59 9.73 12.69 6.70
C ARG A 59 8.84 13.74 6.07
N SER A 60 7.62 13.38 5.71
CA SER A 60 6.67 14.34 5.15
C SER A 60 6.32 15.45 6.13
N SER A 61 6.16 15.10 7.40
CA SER A 61 5.85 16.03 8.48
C SER A 61 6.19 15.41 9.85
N PRO A 62 6.18 16.20 10.94
CA PRO A 62 6.39 15.67 12.29
C PRO A 62 5.46 14.50 12.62
N LEU A 63 5.94 13.58 13.45
CA LEU A 63 5.24 12.35 13.84
C LEU A 63 3.73 12.54 14.10
N MET A 64 3.38 13.42 15.04
CA MET A 64 1.99 13.61 15.42
C MET A 64 1.16 14.25 14.31
N GLN A 65 1.77 15.04 13.43
CA GLN A 65 1.06 15.59 12.29
C GLN A 65 0.66 14.48 11.31
N ARG A 66 1.57 13.55 10.97
CA ARG A 66 1.24 12.39 10.12
C ARG A 66 0.13 11.52 10.72
N VAL A 67 0.17 11.29 12.04
CA VAL A 67 -0.85 10.52 12.76
C VAL A 67 -2.22 11.23 12.71
N MET A 68 -2.28 12.52 13.03
CA MET A 68 -3.52 13.28 13.02
C MET A 68 -4.10 13.41 11.60
N GLU A 69 -3.25 13.60 10.59
CA GLU A 69 -3.67 13.70 9.20
C GLU A 69 -4.29 12.39 8.71
N LEU A 70 -3.66 11.23 8.98
CA LEU A 70 -4.25 9.91 8.72
C LEU A 70 -5.57 9.73 9.47
N GLY A 71 -5.59 10.03 10.79
CA GLY A 71 -6.79 9.94 11.61
C GLY A 71 -7.95 10.76 11.05
N SER A 72 -7.69 11.97 10.55
CA SER A 72 -8.71 12.85 9.97
C SER A 72 -9.35 12.32 8.67
N LEU A 73 -8.65 11.45 7.95
CA LEU A 73 -9.20 10.75 6.79
C LEU A 73 -9.98 9.50 7.20
N LEU A 74 -9.54 8.82 8.27
CA LEU A 74 -10.25 7.68 8.85
C LEU A 74 -11.55 8.11 9.54
N GLU A 75 -11.61 9.29 10.14
CA GLU A 75 -12.81 9.83 10.78
C GLU A 75 -13.90 10.24 9.78
N ASP A 76 -13.49 10.76 8.62
CA ASP A 76 -14.41 11.40 7.67
C ASP A 76 -15.21 10.37 6.87
N ASP A 77 -16.50 10.20 7.20
CA ASP A 77 -17.41 9.26 6.54
C ASP A 77 -17.59 9.48 5.02
N SER A 78 -17.23 10.65 4.49
CA SER A 78 -17.23 10.88 3.03
C SER A 78 -16.06 10.19 2.32
N VAL A 79 -14.98 9.85 3.05
CA VAL A 79 -13.81 9.14 2.54
C VAL A 79 -14.09 7.64 2.48
N GLY A 80 -14.05 7.04 1.29
CA GLY A 80 -14.25 5.59 1.12
C GLY A 80 -12.95 4.78 1.24
N ALA A 81 -11.82 5.39 0.87
CA ALA A 81 -10.50 4.76 0.92
C ALA A 81 -9.41 5.80 1.18
N VAL A 82 -8.33 5.39 1.83
CA VAL A 82 -7.12 6.19 2.08
C VAL A 82 -5.95 5.55 1.34
N ILE A 83 -5.31 6.32 0.46
CA ILE A 83 -4.17 5.87 -0.34
C ILE A 83 -2.95 6.71 0.03
N SER A 84 -1.84 6.05 0.32
CA SER A 84 -0.59 6.74 0.62
C SER A 84 -0.05 7.48 -0.60
N ALA A 85 0.45 8.69 -0.37
CA ALA A 85 1.04 9.53 -1.41
C ALA A 85 2.33 8.91 -1.97
N SER A 86 3.19 8.36 -1.11
CA SER A 86 4.45 7.70 -1.45
C SER A 86 4.84 6.62 -0.42
N GLY A 87 5.94 5.93 -0.68
CA GLY A 87 6.70 5.14 0.30
C GLY A 87 7.58 6.03 1.17
N GLY A 88 8.73 5.54 1.62
CA GLY A 88 9.73 6.28 2.39
C GLY A 88 10.51 5.36 3.32
N ASP A 89 10.97 5.88 4.47
CA ASP A 89 11.76 5.11 5.45
C ASP A 89 11.31 5.29 6.91
N TYR A 90 10.34 6.19 7.15
CA TYR A 90 10.01 6.69 8.49
C TYR A 90 8.57 6.42 8.92
N GLN A 91 7.80 5.59 8.22
CA GLN A 91 6.45 5.24 8.65
C GLN A 91 6.44 4.51 10.00
N CYS A 92 7.51 3.77 10.32
CA CYS A 92 7.66 3.07 11.61
C CYS A 92 7.50 3.98 12.83
N GLU A 93 7.85 5.26 12.74
CA GLU A 93 7.69 6.22 13.82
C GLU A 93 6.22 6.41 14.20
N MET A 94 5.31 6.35 13.21
CA MET A 94 3.87 6.55 13.42
C MET A 94 3.30 5.58 14.44
N LEU A 95 3.85 4.36 14.54
CA LEU A 95 3.40 3.35 15.50
C LEU A 95 3.38 3.85 16.95
N MET A 96 4.25 4.82 17.31
CA MET A 96 4.31 5.39 18.66
C MET A 96 3.15 6.35 18.96
N GLY A 97 2.53 6.94 17.94
CA GLY A 97 1.44 7.91 18.08
C GLY A 97 0.06 7.38 17.67
N MET A 98 -0.01 6.23 16.98
CA MET A 98 -1.28 5.67 16.52
C MET A 98 -2.19 5.26 17.68
N ASP A 99 -3.44 5.75 17.65
CA ASP A 99 -4.55 5.21 18.43
C ASP A 99 -5.19 4.06 17.65
N TRP A 100 -4.84 2.83 18.01
CA TRP A 100 -5.33 1.65 17.30
C TRP A 100 -6.79 1.32 17.61
N ASP A 101 -7.29 1.66 18.80
CA ASP A 101 -8.73 1.54 19.11
C ASP A 101 -9.54 2.47 18.20
N PHE A 102 -9.01 3.64 17.88
CA PHE A 102 -9.60 4.54 16.90
C PHE A 102 -9.59 3.92 15.49
N VAL A 103 -8.47 3.35 15.04
CA VAL A 103 -8.40 2.65 13.73
C VAL A 103 -9.43 1.52 13.65
N GLU A 104 -9.61 0.75 14.73
CA GLU A 104 -10.61 -0.33 14.80
C GLU A 104 -12.07 0.16 14.75
N ARG A 105 -12.36 1.33 15.33
CA ARG A 105 -13.68 1.96 15.26
C ARG A 105 -13.98 2.59 13.90
N HIS A 106 -12.95 2.94 13.13
CA HIS A 106 -13.05 3.61 11.84
C HIS A 106 -12.39 2.81 10.69
N PRO A 107 -12.82 1.56 10.44
CA PRO A 107 -12.18 0.73 9.43
C PRO A 107 -12.45 1.28 8.02
N LYS A 108 -11.39 1.68 7.32
CA LYS A 108 -11.41 2.08 5.90
C LYS A 108 -10.37 1.29 5.11
N TRP A 109 -10.56 1.21 3.80
CA TRP A 109 -9.51 0.69 2.93
C TRP A 109 -8.27 1.59 3.06
N MET A 110 -7.15 1.00 3.47
CA MET A 110 -5.84 1.64 3.41
C MET A 110 -5.02 0.98 2.33
N GLN A 111 -4.36 1.79 1.51
CA GLN A 111 -3.54 1.33 0.39
C GLN A 111 -2.18 2.01 0.35
N GLY A 112 -1.16 1.25 0.01
CA GLY A 112 0.17 1.76 -0.32
C GLY A 112 1.17 0.65 -0.63
N TYR A 113 2.36 1.06 -1.07
CA TYR A 113 3.47 0.18 -1.43
C TYR A 113 4.72 0.50 -0.63
N SER A 114 5.66 -0.45 -0.56
CA SER A 114 6.96 -0.34 0.10
C SER A 114 6.83 -0.08 1.62
N ASP A 115 7.36 1.03 2.14
CA ASP A 115 7.33 1.41 3.58
C ASP A 115 5.92 1.44 4.17
N ASN A 116 4.89 1.60 3.34
CA ASN A 116 3.49 1.46 3.74
C ASN A 116 3.17 0.08 4.36
N THR A 117 4.03 -0.92 4.13
CA THR A 117 4.01 -2.21 4.83
C THR A 117 3.92 -2.02 6.35
N VAL A 118 4.54 -0.98 6.93
CA VAL A 118 4.47 -0.74 8.38
C VAL A 118 3.02 -0.70 8.85
N LEU A 119 2.22 0.24 8.36
CA LEU A 119 0.84 0.41 8.82
C LEU A 119 -0.08 -0.67 8.26
N LEU A 120 0.07 -1.04 6.98
CA LEU A 120 -0.82 -2.01 6.33
C LEU A 120 -0.72 -3.39 6.99
N PHE A 121 0.50 -3.84 7.26
CA PHE A 121 0.73 -5.15 7.86
C PHE A 121 0.23 -5.21 9.30
N LYS A 122 0.53 -4.20 10.12
CA LYS A 122 0.05 -4.15 11.51
C LYS A 122 -1.48 -4.05 11.57
N THR A 123 -2.09 -3.22 10.73
CA THR A 123 -3.55 -3.09 10.65
C THR A 123 -4.21 -4.42 10.28
N THR A 124 -3.62 -5.15 9.32
CA THR A 124 -4.14 -6.46 8.90
C THR A 124 -3.95 -7.53 9.97
N VAL A 125 -2.75 -7.63 10.53
CA VAL A 125 -2.36 -8.76 11.39
C VAL A 125 -2.86 -8.57 12.82
N GLU A 126 -2.69 -7.38 13.39
CA GLU A 126 -3.03 -7.16 14.81
C GLU A 126 -4.46 -6.65 15.00
N HIS A 127 -4.93 -5.81 14.07
CA HIS A 127 -6.25 -5.18 14.15
C HIS A 127 -7.30 -5.86 13.27
N ASP A 128 -6.92 -6.95 12.57
CA ASP A 128 -7.80 -7.79 11.77
C ASP A 128 -8.59 -7.04 10.68
N ILE A 129 -8.08 -5.90 10.18
CA ILE A 129 -8.73 -5.10 9.13
C ILE A 129 -8.04 -5.36 7.79
N ALA A 130 -8.79 -5.69 6.75
CA ALA A 130 -8.23 -5.88 5.42
C ALA A 130 -7.69 -4.56 4.85
N THR A 131 -6.44 -4.60 4.36
CA THR A 131 -5.78 -3.50 3.64
C THR A 131 -5.36 -3.93 2.23
N ILE A 132 -4.91 -2.98 1.41
CA ILE A 132 -4.47 -3.24 0.04
C ILE A 132 -2.98 -2.90 -0.10
N TYR A 133 -2.14 -3.91 -0.36
CA TYR A 133 -0.75 -3.69 -0.73
C TYR A 133 -0.65 -3.52 -2.26
N CYS A 134 -0.59 -2.28 -2.73
CA CYS A 134 -0.59 -1.92 -4.14
C CYS A 134 0.05 -0.54 -4.35
N GLY A 135 0.20 -0.10 -5.59
CA GLY A 135 0.77 1.19 -5.98
C GLY A 135 0.24 2.38 -5.16
N ASN A 136 1.12 3.35 -4.94
CA ASN A 136 0.79 4.60 -4.24
C ASN A 136 -0.12 5.48 -5.12
N PHE A 137 -0.69 6.54 -4.54
CA PHE A 137 -1.72 7.36 -5.19
C PHE A 137 -1.30 7.87 -6.58
N GLY A 138 -0.03 8.27 -6.75
CA GLY A 138 0.48 8.77 -8.03
C GLY A 138 0.32 7.79 -9.19
N ASP A 139 0.19 6.48 -8.97
CA ASP A 139 0.05 5.52 -10.07
C ASP A 139 -1.24 5.69 -10.88
N PHE A 140 -2.29 6.27 -10.29
CA PHE A 140 -3.51 6.65 -11.02
C PHE A 140 -3.28 7.84 -11.99
N GLY A 141 -2.11 8.48 -11.94
CA GLY A 141 -1.71 9.55 -12.85
C GLY A 141 -1.10 9.05 -14.16
N MET A 142 -0.89 7.75 -14.31
CA MET A 142 -0.37 7.15 -15.54
C MET A 142 -1.25 7.46 -16.77
N GLU A 143 -0.69 7.56 -17.97
CA GLU A 143 -1.43 7.64 -19.24
C GLU A 143 -0.69 6.89 -20.36
N PRO A 144 -1.31 5.86 -20.99
CA PRO A 144 -2.56 5.21 -20.59
C PRO A 144 -2.42 4.42 -19.28
N TRP A 145 -3.54 4.16 -18.60
CA TRP A 145 -3.52 3.25 -17.44
C TRP A 145 -3.11 1.84 -17.86
N HIS A 146 -2.08 1.31 -17.22
CA HIS A 146 -1.82 -0.11 -17.23
C HIS A 146 -2.99 -0.87 -16.57
N ARG A 147 -3.20 -2.13 -16.97
CA ARG A 147 -4.28 -2.98 -16.45
C ARG A 147 -4.25 -3.09 -14.92
N SER A 148 -3.07 -3.07 -14.30
CA SER A 148 -2.95 -3.10 -12.83
C SER A 148 -3.63 -1.91 -12.14
N ILE A 149 -3.69 -0.74 -12.78
CA ILE A 149 -4.26 0.48 -12.22
C ILE A 149 -5.78 0.45 -12.27
N SER A 150 -6.35 0.04 -13.40
CA SER A 150 -7.80 -0.17 -13.53
C SER A 150 -8.29 -1.31 -12.62
N GLU A 151 -7.58 -2.44 -12.57
CA GLU A 151 -7.94 -3.54 -11.66
C GLU A 151 -7.87 -3.13 -10.19
N ASN A 152 -6.92 -2.26 -9.81
CA ASN A 152 -6.82 -1.73 -8.45
C ASN A 152 -8.09 -0.95 -8.06
N LEU A 153 -8.53 0.00 -8.91
CA LEU A 153 -9.77 0.74 -8.66
C LEU A 153 -10.97 -0.22 -8.56
N GLU A 154 -11.07 -1.22 -9.43
CA GLU A 154 -12.16 -2.20 -9.38
C GLU A 154 -12.16 -3.04 -8.09
N PHE A 155 -11.00 -3.29 -7.47
CA PHE A 155 -10.93 -3.93 -6.15
C PHE A 155 -11.44 -3.01 -5.04
N LEU A 156 -11.03 -1.72 -5.05
CA LEU A 156 -11.53 -0.72 -4.10
C LEU A 156 -13.06 -0.57 -4.20
N GLU A 157 -13.59 -0.59 -5.42
CA GLU A 157 -15.03 -0.50 -5.70
C GLU A 157 -15.79 -1.83 -5.49
N GLY A 158 -15.09 -2.94 -5.20
CA GLY A 158 -15.69 -4.26 -5.05
C GLY A 158 -16.25 -4.88 -6.34
N LYS A 159 -15.96 -4.29 -7.50
CA LYS A 159 -16.30 -4.81 -8.83
C LYS A 159 -15.45 -6.01 -9.22
N ARG A 160 -14.25 -6.15 -8.63
CA ARG A 160 -13.32 -7.26 -8.86
C ARG A 160 -13.13 -8.14 -7.63
N ARG A 161 -13.00 -9.44 -7.86
CA ARG A 161 -12.79 -10.47 -6.83
C ARG A 161 -11.61 -11.42 -7.09
N SER A 162 -10.96 -11.28 -8.24
CA SER A 162 -9.85 -12.15 -8.64
C SER A 162 -8.87 -11.40 -9.50
N GLN A 163 -7.58 -11.70 -9.31
CA GLN A 163 -6.49 -11.24 -10.16
C GLN A 163 -5.92 -12.44 -10.92
N ARG A 164 -5.46 -12.18 -12.15
CA ARG A 164 -4.62 -13.10 -12.91
C ARG A 164 -3.30 -12.39 -13.18
N SER A 165 -2.22 -13.16 -13.30
CA SER A 165 -0.92 -12.65 -13.70
C SER A 165 -1.03 -11.72 -14.91
N PHE A 166 -0.20 -10.68 -14.93
CA PHE A 166 0.04 -9.87 -16.11
C PHE A 166 1.00 -10.62 -17.05
N ASP A 167 1.00 -10.23 -18.32
CA ASP A 167 1.82 -10.89 -19.35
C ASP A 167 3.29 -10.43 -19.29
N ARG A 168 3.49 -9.17 -18.93
CA ARG A 168 4.79 -8.50 -18.93
C ARG A 168 4.94 -7.57 -17.71
N TYR A 169 6.18 -7.19 -17.43
CA TYR A 169 6.53 -6.28 -16.36
C TYR A 169 7.68 -5.35 -16.80
N GLN A 170 7.77 -4.20 -16.12
CA GLN A 170 8.89 -3.29 -16.26
C GLN A 170 10.05 -3.74 -15.37
N ASP A 171 11.24 -3.84 -15.98
CA ASP A 171 12.43 -4.29 -15.27
C ASP A 171 13.15 -3.09 -14.62
N GLY A 172 12.90 -2.91 -13.32
CA GLY A 172 13.49 -1.82 -12.56
C GLY A 172 12.80 -0.47 -12.78
N PHE A 173 13.52 0.60 -12.45
CA PHE A 173 13.01 1.97 -12.53
C PHE A 173 13.32 2.58 -13.89
N ALA A 174 12.32 3.25 -14.47
CA ALA A 174 12.47 4.07 -15.64
C ALA A 174 12.16 5.52 -15.27
N ASP A 175 13.02 6.44 -15.72
CA ASP A 175 12.79 7.86 -15.50
C ASP A 175 11.52 8.32 -16.24
N ARG A 176 10.70 9.11 -15.56
CA ARG A 176 9.56 9.80 -16.16
C ARG A 176 10.03 11.15 -16.68
N ILE A 177 9.73 11.46 -17.94
CA ILE A 177 10.10 12.75 -18.56
C ILE A 177 8.98 13.78 -18.31
N THR A 178 7.74 13.37 -18.54
CA THR A 178 6.53 14.18 -18.35
C THR A 178 5.85 13.90 -17.02
N GLY A 179 6.08 12.73 -16.42
CA GLY A 179 5.37 12.25 -15.23
C GLY A 179 4.25 11.27 -15.56
N LEU A 180 3.75 11.30 -16.79
CA LEU A 180 2.56 10.54 -17.18
C LEU A 180 2.87 9.20 -17.84
N GLU A 181 4.14 8.91 -18.13
CA GLU A 181 4.54 7.72 -18.86
C GLU A 181 3.96 6.43 -18.24
N PRO A 182 3.52 5.47 -19.08
CA PRO A 182 3.10 4.16 -18.64
C PRO A 182 4.31 3.29 -18.26
N PHE A 183 4.04 2.09 -17.74
CA PHE A 183 5.10 1.11 -17.54
C PHE A 183 5.74 0.70 -18.87
N ASN A 184 7.06 0.58 -18.88
CA ASN A 184 7.82 -0.01 -19.97
C ASN A 184 7.78 -1.54 -19.82
N GLU A 185 6.80 -2.20 -20.44
CA GLU A 185 6.58 -3.65 -20.33
C GLU A 185 7.64 -4.51 -21.06
N GLU A 186 8.88 -4.48 -20.58
CA GLU A 186 10.05 -5.02 -21.28
C GLU A 186 10.20 -6.54 -21.15
N LYS A 187 9.90 -7.11 -19.98
CA LYS A 187 10.13 -8.54 -19.69
C LYS A 187 8.82 -9.30 -19.50
N LYS A 188 8.84 -10.60 -19.81
CA LYS A 188 7.69 -11.50 -19.57
C LYS A 188 7.61 -11.84 -18.09
N VAL A 189 6.39 -11.88 -17.54
CA VAL A 189 6.19 -12.40 -16.19
C VAL A 189 6.36 -13.93 -16.21
N GLU A 190 7.11 -14.46 -15.25
CA GLU A 190 7.32 -15.89 -15.08
C GLU A 190 6.86 -16.34 -13.68
N TRP A 191 6.16 -17.48 -13.64
CA TRP A 191 5.81 -18.14 -12.38
C TRP A 191 6.76 -19.31 -12.16
N ILE A 192 7.63 -19.17 -11.17
CA ILE A 192 8.59 -20.20 -10.79
C ILE A 192 8.09 -20.88 -9.53
N CYS A 193 7.65 -22.14 -9.65
CA CYS A 193 7.34 -22.99 -8.51
C CYS A 193 8.33 -24.16 -8.44
N PRO A 194 9.27 -24.18 -7.48
CA PRO A 194 10.25 -25.26 -7.34
C PRO A 194 9.62 -26.65 -7.13
N SER A 195 8.37 -26.70 -6.67
CA SER A 195 7.62 -27.94 -6.43
C SER A 195 6.73 -28.35 -7.61
N GLY A 196 6.79 -27.63 -8.75
CA GLY A 196 5.89 -27.83 -9.89
C GLY A 196 4.51 -27.20 -9.69
N ASP A 197 3.56 -27.53 -10.56
CA ASP A 197 2.19 -27.01 -10.49
C ASP A 197 1.56 -27.29 -9.13
N THR A 198 1.09 -26.24 -8.46
CA THR A 198 0.56 -26.32 -7.10
C THR A 198 -0.70 -25.49 -6.93
N SER A 199 -1.51 -25.86 -5.95
CA SER A 199 -2.69 -25.11 -5.54
C SER A 199 -2.74 -25.04 -4.02
N PHE A 200 -2.85 -23.83 -3.49
CA PHE A 200 -2.95 -23.57 -2.07
C PHE A 200 -3.96 -22.44 -1.83
N LYS A 201 -4.45 -22.35 -0.60
CA LYS A 201 -5.39 -21.31 -0.17
C LYS A 201 -5.03 -20.84 1.23
N GLY A 202 -5.33 -19.58 1.50
CA GLY A 202 -5.06 -18.96 2.78
C GLY A 202 -5.36 -17.47 2.74
N ARG A 203 -5.19 -16.81 3.89
CA ARG A 203 -5.24 -15.36 3.99
C ARG A 203 -3.90 -14.77 3.55
N LEU A 204 -3.95 -13.79 2.67
CA LEU A 204 -2.77 -13.04 2.24
C LEU A 204 -2.34 -12.09 3.36
N ILE A 205 -1.07 -12.18 3.77
CA ILE A 205 -0.40 -11.19 4.61
C ILE A 205 1.02 -10.98 4.10
N GLY A 206 1.59 -9.80 4.30
CA GLY A 206 2.98 -9.51 3.93
C GLY A 206 3.18 -8.08 3.44
N GLY A 207 4.13 -7.89 2.52
CA GLY A 207 4.57 -6.59 2.01
C GLY A 207 6.06 -6.57 1.71
N CYS A 208 6.68 -5.40 1.87
CA CYS A 208 8.12 -5.20 1.72
C CYS A 208 8.90 -5.99 2.76
N MET A 209 9.73 -6.91 2.30
CA MET A 209 10.49 -7.83 3.14
C MET A 209 11.54 -7.10 4.00
N ASP A 210 12.07 -5.96 3.53
CA ASP A 210 12.93 -5.07 4.32
C ASP A 210 12.21 -4.58 5.58
N VAL A 211 10.93 -4.20 5.45
CA VAL A 211 10.09 -3.74 6.56
C VAL A 211 9.66 -4.91 7.45
N LEU A 212 9.33 -6.07 6.85
CA LEU A 212 8.98 -7.27 7.61
C LEU A 212 10.17 -7.77 8.46
N GLU A 213 11.40 -7.67 7.94
CA GLU A 213 12.62 -7.96 8.70
C GLU A 213 12.76 -7.01 9.89
N TRP A 214 12.46 -5.72 9.71
CA TRP A 214 12.46 -4.76 10.81
C TRP A 214 11.45 -5.15 11.90
N TYR A 215 10.22 -5.52 11.53
CA TYR A 215 9.22 -6.02 12.49
C TYR A 215 9.74 -7.23 13.28
N HIS A 216 10.30 -8.20 12.56
CA HIS A 216 10.85 -9.42 13.16
C HIS A 216 11.97 -9.12 14.15
N LYS A 217 12.96 -8.29 13.75
CA LYS A 217 14.13 -7.97 14.60
C LYS A 217 13.76 -7.12 15.82
N LYS A 218 12.76 -6.25 15.71
CA LYS A 218 12.35 -5.36 16.81
C LYS A 218 11.32 -6.00 17.75
N GLY A 219 10.69 -7.11 17.36
CA GLY A 219 9.61 -7.73 18.14
C GLY A 219 8.36 -6.85 18.23
N ASN A 220 8.17 -5.94 17.27
CA ASN A 220 7.09 -4.94 17.26
C ASN A 220 5.75 -5.49 16.71
N LEU A 221 5.70 -6.79 16.40
CA LEU A 221 4.55 -7.42 15.79
C LEU A 221 4.13 -8.70 16.53
N SER A 222 2.84 -8.80 16.85
CA SER A 222 2.20 -10.01 17.36
C SER A 222 1.31 -10.67 16.31
N MET A 223 1.76 -11.77 15.73
CA MET A 223 0.98 -12.56 14.76
C MET A 223 0.13 -13.67 15.38
N GLU A 224 0.36 -14.01 16.64
CA GLU A 224 -0.21 -15.21 17.27
C GLU A 224 -1.75 -15.19 17.25
N GLY A 225 -2.34 -14.02 17.55
CA GLY A 225 -3.79 -13.82 17.50
C GLY A 225 -4.37 -14.09 16.11
N PHE A 226 -3.73 -13.54 15.07
CA PHE A 226 -4.14 -13.74 13.67
C PHE A 226 -4.02 -15.19 13.24
N LEU A 227 -2.88 -15.82 13.49
CA LEU A 227 -2.61 -17.22 13.12
C LEU A 227 -3.56 -18.18 13.82
N LYS A 228 -3.84 -17.95 15.10
CA LYS A 228 -4.83 -18.74 15.85
C LYS A 228 -6.23 -18.58 15.27
N LYS A 229 -6.64 -17.33 15.01
CA LYS A 229 -7.97 -16.98 14.45
C LYS A 229 -8.19 -17.61 13.07
N TYR A 230 -7.17 -17.64 12.22
CA TYR A 230 -7.25 -18.15 10.84
C TYR A 230 -6.56 -19.50 10.60
N SER A 231 -6.29 -20.25 11.66
CA SER A 231 -5.63 -21.57 11.60
C SER A 231 -6.31 -22.54 10.61
N LYS A 232 -7.64 -22.51 10.49
CA LYS A 232 -8.40 -23.33 9.53
C LYS A 232 -8.33 -22.83 8.08
N ASN A 233 -8.03 -21.56 7.86
CA ASN A 233 -7.90 -20.98 6.52
C ASN A 233 -6.51 -21.23 5.93
N GLY A 234 -5.48 -21.23 6.77
CA GLY A 234 -4.09 -21.11 6.34
C GLY A 234 -3.72 -19.66 6.04
N VAL A 235 -2.43 -19.41 5.93
CA VAL A 235 -1.84 -18.10 5.62
C VAL A 235 -0.93 -18.25 4.41
N ILE A 236 -0.98 -17.27 3.52
CA ILE A 236 -0.11 -17.13 2.36
C ILE A 236 0.67 -15.84 2.55
N TRP A 237 1.99 -15.96 2.54
CA TRP A 237 2.87 -14.80 2.57
C TRP A 237 3.11 -14.28 1.17
N TYR A 238 2.91 -12.98 0.95
CA TYR A 238 3.41 -12.27 -0.23
C TYR A 238 4.53 -11.34 0.20
N MET A 239 5.67 -11.40 -0.49
CA MET A 239 6.83 -10.61 -0.13
C MET A 239 7.52 -10.09 -1.40
N GLU A 240 7.96 -8.85 -1.35
CA GLU A 240 8.84 -8.24 -2.34
C GLU A 240 10.00 -7.56 -1.62
N THR A 241 11.10 -7.30 -2.33
CA THR A 241 12.33 -6.77 -1.76
C THR A 241 12.69 -5.47 -2.47
N TYR A 242 13.16 -4.48 -1.71
CA TYR A 242 13.73 -3.26 -2.30
C TYR A 242 15.25 -3.33 -2.35
N ASP A 243 15.91 -3.52 -1.20
CA ASP A 243 17.38 -3.45 -1.05
C ASP A 243 17.95 -4.71 -0.37
N MET A 244 17.28 -5.85 -0.52
CA MET A 244 17.77 -7.12 0.03
C MET A 244 18.58 -7.89 -1.02
N ASP A 245 19.81 -8.26 -0.64
CA ASP A 245 20.57 -9.27 -1.36
C ASP A 245 20.07 -10.69 -1.05
N GLU A 246 20.52 -11.67 -1.86
CA GLU A 246 20.15 -13.08 -1.68
C GLU A 246 20.50 -13.60 -0.27
N SER A 247 21.62 -13.14 0.30
CA SER A 247 22.07 -13.56 1.63
C SER A 247 21.10 -13.12 2.71
N ARG A 248 20.62 -11.87 2.66
CA ARG A 248 19.66 -11.27 3.59
C ARG A 248 18.28 -11.94 3.45
N VAL A 249 17.83 -12.21 2.23
CA VAL A 249 16.59 -12.98 1.99
C VAL A 249 16.69 -14.39 2.58
N ARG A 250 17.79 -15.11 2.33
CA ARG A 250 17.98 -16.46 2.87
C ARG A 250 18.02 -16.50 4.40
N LYS A 251 18.55 -15.46 5.06
CA LYS A 251 18.58 -15.37 6.52
C LYS A 251 17.18 -15.29 7.11
N MET A 252 16.29 -14.52 6.49
CA MET A 252 14.89 -14.37 6.94
C MET A 252 14.13 -15.71 6.96
N PHE A 253 14.42 -16.62 6.02
CA PHE A 253 13.76 -17.94 5.97
C PHE A 253 14.44 -19.03 6.81
N LYS A 254 15.59 -18.74 7.42
CA LYS A 254 16.34 -19.69 8.26
C LYS A 254 16.13 -19.47 9.77
N GLY A 255 15.44 -18.39 10.15
CA GLY A 255 15.13 -18.02 11.53
C GLY A 255 13.89 -18.73 12.04
#